data_AF-A0A8T9C533-F1
#
_entry.id   AF-A0A8T9C533-F1
#
_cell.length_a   1.000
_cell.length_b   1.000
_cell.length_c   1.000
_cell.angle_alpha   90.00
_cell.angle_beta   90.00
_cell.angle_gamma   90.00
#
_symmetry.space_group_name_H-M   'P 1'
#
loop_
_entity.id
_entity.type
_entity.pdbx_description
1 polymer ?
#
loop_
_entity_poly.entity_id
_entity_poly.type
_entity_poly.pdbx_seq_one_letter_code
_entity_poly.pdbx_strand_id
1 'polypeptide(L)'
;MTNKLSDLICLSPWYAPILPVLCATGSRYLIPSQAHRLVQVVITGTRVVGKAFVESWKQASASSQYAKAQAKNGNTANAFASNGLTLEEACKILNVKPPQGGQTNMEEVMERFKKLFDVNEPKKGGSFYLQSKILRARERIENEVKQAAEKAGREAELKEGWKPKVFKDR
;
A
#
# COMPACT_ATOMS: atom_id res chain seq x y z
N MET A 1 -9.95 45.14 2.09
CA MET A 1 -8.75 45.69 1.44
C MET A 1 -7.55 45.39 2.32
N THR A 2 -6.79 44.33 2.03
CA THR A 2 -5.37 44.19 2.37
C THR A 2 -4.78 42.98 1.63
N ASN A 3 -4.05 43.31 0.55
CA ASN A 3 -2.73 42.79 0.17
C ASN A 3 -2.58 41.31 -0.24
N LYS A 4 -2.89 41.12 -1.53
CA LYS A 4 -2.14 40.46 -2.60
C LYS A 4 -0.61 40.30 -2.38
N LEU A 5 -0.05 39.24 -2.98
CA LEU A 5 1.36 38.92 -3.28
C LEU A 5 2.14 38.07 -2.27
N SER A 6 1.94 36.74 -2.30
CA SER A 6 3.01 35.79 -1.95
C SER A 6 2.69 34.37 -2.42
N ASP A 7 2.29 34.19 -3.68
CA ASP A 7 2.23 32.87 -4.31
C ASP A 7 2.59 33.04 -5.78
N LEU A 8 3.43 32.14 -6.29
CA LEU A 8 3.97 32.05 -7.66
C LEU A 8 5.30 32.77 -7.93
N ILE A 9 6.41 32.18 -7.47
CA ILE A 9 7.61 31.88 -8.28
C ILE A 9 8.21 30.61 -7.61
N CYS A 10 7.88 29.40 -8.07
CA CYS A 10 8.69 28.66 -9.06
C CYS A 10 10.21 28.79 -8.83
N LEU A 11 10.76 28.12 -7.81
CA LEU A 11 12.18 27.79 -7.77
C LEU A 11 12.40 26.28 -7.78
N SER A 12 12.65 25.80 -8.99
CA SER A 12 13.25 24.53 -9.36
C SER A 12 14.60 24.33 -8.65
N PRO A 13 14.87 23.18 -8.00
CA PRO A 13 16.22 22.87 -7.48
C PRO A 13 17.03 22.17 -8.58
N TRP A 14 17.31 22.87 -9.68
CA TRP A 14 18.19 22.39 -10.76
C TRP A 14 19.12 23.52 -11.20
N TYR A 15 20.06 23.90 -10.33
CA TYR A 15 21.34 24.50 -10.73
C TYR A 15 22.25 24.65 -9.50
N ALA A 16 23.28 23.81 -9.39
CA ALA A 16 24.42 24.09 -8.51
C ALA A 16 25.69 23.92 -9.36
N PRO A 17 26.41 25.02 -9.66
CA PRO A 17 27.61 24.95 -10.48
C PRO A 17 28.78 24.39 -9.69
N ILE A 18 29.51 23.53 -10.38
CA ILE A 18 30.85 23.05 -10.08
C ILE A 18 31.79 24.25 -10.03
N LEU A 19 32.47 24.47 -8.92
CA LEU A 19 33.82 25.06 -8.90
C LEU A 19 34.64 24.41 -7.78
N PRO A 20 35.84 23.87 -8.09
CA PRO A 20 36.78 23.37 -7.11
C PRO A 20 37.70 24.53 -6.67
N VAL A 21 37.81 24.79 -5.38
CA VAL A 21 38.95 25.57 -4.85
C VAL A 21 39.61 24.78 -3.74
N LEU A 22 40.69 24.15 -4.18
CA LEU A 22 41.84 23.65 -3.47
C LEU A 22 42.31 24.65 -2.39
N CYS A 23 42.27 24.25 -1.12
CA CYS A 23 43.13 24.84 -0.10
C CYS A 23 43.83 23.72 0.64
N ALA A 24 45.14 23.62 0.41
CA ALA A 24 46.03 22.68 1.05
C ALA A 24 46.36 23.14 2.47
N THR A 25 46.15 22.26 3.45
CA THR A 25 46.93 22.27 4.70
C THR A 25 47.37 20.85 4.98
N GLY A 26 48.68 20.66 4.92
CA GLY A 26 49.32 19.36 5.09
C GLY A 26 49.08 18.76 6.47
N SER A 27 48.86 17.45 6.48
CA SER A 27 49.32 16.60 7.56
C SER A 27 49.94 15.35 6.93
N ARG A 28 51.26 15.29 7.01
CA ARG A 28 52.08 14.17 6.54
C ARG A 28 51.75 12.93 7.36
N TYR A 29 50.84 12.10 6.87
CA TYR A 29 50.72 10.72 7.35
C TYR A 29 51.61 9.82 6.48
N LEU A 30 52.82 9.62 7.00
CA LEU A 30 53.82 8.67 6.55
C LEU A 30 53.33 7.25 6.92
N ILE A 31 52.77 6.48 5.98
CA ILE A 31 52.33 5.07 6.21
C ILE A 31 52.57 4.24 4.93
N PRO A 32 53.13 3.01 5.03
CA PRO A 32 53.69 2.26 3.89
C PRO A 32 52.71 1.89 2.78
N SER A 33 53.28 1.72 1.59
CA SER A 33 52.73 1.92 0.25
C SER A 33 51.75 0.88 -0.29
N GLN A 34 51.13 0.01 0.53
CA GLN A 34 50.13 -0.95 0.04
C GLN A 34 48.89 -1.15 0.93
N ALA A 35 49.00 -0.95 2.25
CA ALA A 35 47.89 -1.21 3.18
C ALA A 35 46.87 -0.06 3.28
N HIS A 36 47.30 1.19 3.10
CA HIS A 36 46.42 2.36 3.25
C HIS A 36 45.31 2.41 2.19
N ARG A 37 45.57 1.89 0.97
CA ARG A 37 44.58 1.81 -0.10
C ARG A 37 43.43 0.88 0.25
N LEU A 38 43.73 -0.28 0.85
CA LEU A 38 42.71 -1.22 1.34
C LEU A 38 41.90 -0.61 2.48
N VAL A 39 42.57 0.05 3.42
CA VAL A 39 41.89 0.71 4.56
C VAL A 39 40.97 1.84 4.09
N GLN A 40 41.37 2.65 3.11
CA GLN A 40 40.51 3.71 2.56
C GLN A 40 39.28 3.18 1.82
N VAL A 41 39.41 2.08 1.07
CA VAL A 41 38.28 1.42 0.38
C VAL A 41 37.30 0.83 1.39
N VAL A 42 37.80 0.17 2.44
CA VAL A 42 36.94 -0.42 3.48
C VAL A 42 36.20 0.66 4.27
N ILE A 43 36.88 1.73 4.67
CA ILE A 43 36.26 2.83 5.44
C ILE A 43 35.22 3.58 4.61
N THR A 44 35.51 3.83 3.33
CA THR A 44 34.58 4.52 2.43
C THR A 44 33.41 3.63 2.04
N GLY A 45 33.66 2.36 1.73
CA GLY A 45 32.62 1.37 1.41
C GLY A 45 31.66 1.11 2.57
N THR A 46 32.19 0.98 3.80
CA THR A 46 31.36 0.74 4.99
C THR A 46 30.44 1.91 5.32
N ARG A 47 30.85 3.16 5.06
CA ARG A 47 30.01 4.35 5.29
C ARG A 47 28.81 4.42 4.35
N VAL A 48 29.01 4.09 3.08
CA VAL A 48 27.95 4.13 2.05
C VAL A 48 26.96 2.99 2.28
N VAL A 49 27.47 1.76 2.48
CA VAL A 49 26.64 0.58 2.71
C VAL A 49 25.90 0.69 4.05
N GLY A 50 26.57 1.09 5.13
CA GLY A 50 25.95 1.24 6.44
C GLY A 50 24.81 2.27 6.49
N LYS A 51 24.95 3.41 5.79
CA LYS A 51 23.90 4.42 5.70
C LYS A 51 22.66 3.89 4.97
N ALA A 52 22.85 3.20 3.85
CA ALA A 52 21.75 2.60 3.07
C ALA A 52 21.00 1.50 3.86
N PHE A 53 21.70 0.68 4.63
CA PHE A 53 21.07 -0.33 5.49
C PHE A 53 20.25 0.30 6.64
N VAL A 54 20.76 1.35 7.28
CA VAL A 54 20.01 2.05 8.36
C VAL A 54 18.78 2.77 7.80
N GLU A 55 18.89 3.43 6.65
CA GLU A 55 17.77 4.10 5.99
C GLU A 55 16.69 3.11 5.56
N SER A 56 17.08 1.98 4.94
CA SER A 56 16.13 0.92 4.56
C SER A 56 15.50 0.24 5.77
N TRP A 57 16.23 0.01 6.87
CA TRP A 57 15.64 -0.51 8.11
C TRP A 57 14.62 0.46 8.71
N LYS A 58 14.95 1.75 8.75
CA LYS A 58 14.03 2.80 9.22
C LYS A 58 12.81 2.89 8.30
N GLN A 59 12.97 2.73 6.98
CA GLN A 59 11.89 2.73 6.01
C GLN A 59 11.00 1.48 6.11
N ALA A 60 11.58 0.31 6.38
CA ALA A 60 10.83 -0.92 6.64
C ALA A 60 10.02 -0.82 7.94
N SER A 61 10.61 -0.28 9.02
CA SER A 61 9.91 -0.04 10.27
C SER A 61 8.81 1.01 10.11
N ALA A 62 9.10 2.15 9.48
CA ALA A 62 8.12 3.20 9.23
C ALA A 62 6.98 2.71 8.34
N SER A 63 7.26 2.04 7.22
CA SER A 63 6.23 1.45 6.34
C SER A 63 5.39 0.40 7.06
N SER A 64 5.96 -0.40 7.96
CA SER A 64 5.20 -1.33 8.81
C SER A 64 4.26 -0.61 9.78
N GLN A 65 4.68 0.52 10.35
CA GLN A 65 3.85 1.34 11.24
C GLN A 65 2.76 2.07 10.46
N TYR A 66 3.06 2.60 9.27
CA TYR A 66 2.04 3.15 8.37
C TYR A 66 1.04 2.08 7.92
N ALA A 67 1.48 0.87 7.60
CA ALA A 67 0.61 -0.24 7.27
C ALA A 67 -0.28 -0.66 8.44
N LYS A 68 0.26 -0.72 9.67
CA LYS A 68 -0.51 -0.98 10.89
C LYS A 68 -1.50 0.14 11.24
N ALA A 69 -1.09 1.40 11.08
CA ALA A 69 -1.97 2.56 11.27
C ALA A 69 -3.10 2.62 10.23
N GLN A 70 -2.80 2.26 8.98
CA GLN A 70 -3.77 2.11 7.89
C GLN A 70 -4.71 0.92 8.11
N ALA A 71 -4.23 -0.18 8.68
CA ALA A 71 -5.06 -1.32 9.06
C ALA A 71 -6.01 -1.00 10.21
N LYS A 72 -5.60 -0.16 11.16
CA LYS A 72 -6.46 0.34 12.25
C LYS A 72 -7.58 1.25 11.75
N ASN A 73 -7.43 1.85 10.57
CA ASN A 73 -8.45 2.67 9.92
C ASN A 73 -9.37 1.88 8.97
N GLY A 74 -9.48 0.55 9.14
CA GLY A 74 -10.53 -0.32 8.59
C GLY A 74 -10.65 -0.46 7.06
N ASN A 75 -10.11 0.48 6.29
CA ASN A 75 -10.46 0.69 4.89
C ASN A 75 -9.30 0.35 3.92
N THR A 76 -8.07 0.24 4.42
CA THR A 76 -6.88 0.19 3.55
C THR A 76 -6.10 -1.13 3.62
N ALA A 77 -6.29 -1.96 4.66
CA ALA A 77 -5.63 -3.28 4.74
C ALA A 77 -6.04 -4.21 3.58
N ASN A 78 -7.27 -4.05 3.07
CA ASN A 78 -7.78 -4.81 1.94
C ASN A 78 -7.41 -4.22 0.57
N ALA A 79 -6.89 -2.98 0.49
CA ALA A 79 -6.62 -2.31 -0.78
C ALA A 79 -5.50 -2.98 -1.58
N PHE A 80 -4.52 -3.61 -0.90
CA PHE A 80 -3.47 -4.40 -1.55
C PHE A 80 -3.95 -5.79 -1.99
N ALA A 81 -4.90 -6.39 -1.27
CA ALA A 81 -5.53 -7.66 -1.66
C ALA A 81 -6.59 -7.47 -2.76
N SER A 82 -7.16 -6.27 -2.89
CA SER A 82 -8.21 -5.93 -3.86
C SER A 82 -7.72 -5.11 -5.07
N ASN A 83 -6.44 -5.19 -5.42
CA ASN A 83 -5.86 -4.46 -6.57
C ASN A 83 -6.27 -2.96 -6.62
N GLY A 84 -6.41 -2.32 -5.46
CA GLY A 84 -6.80 -0.91 -5.35
C GLY A 84 -8.28 -0.61 -5.56
N LEU A 85 -9.18 -1.60 -5.51
CA LEU A 85 -10.63 -1.41 -5.65
C LEU A 85 -11.31 -1.40 -4.26
N THR A 86 -11.88 -0.25 -3.90
CA THR A 86 -12.59 -0.05 -2.61
C THR A 86 -14.00 -0.62 -2.65
N LEU A 87 -14.61 -0.90 -1.49
CA LEU A 87 -16.00 -1.38 -1.42
C LEU A 87 -16.96 -0.38 -2.07
N GLU A 88 -16.77 0.92 -1.81
CA GLU A 88 -17.62 1.96 -2.38
C GLU A 88 -17.52 2.03 -3.90
N GLU A 89 -16.32 1.88 -4.45
CA GLU A 89 -16.13 1.80 -5.91
C GLU A 89 -16.78 0.56 -6.49
N ALA A 90 -16.71 -0.59 -5.82
CA ALA A 90 -17.36 -1.81 -6.27
C ALA A 90 -18.90 -1.64 -6.33
N CYS A 91 -19.49 -1.03 -5.31
CA CYS A 91 -20.92 -0.71 -5.28
C CYS A 91 -21.31 0.26 -6.41
N LYS A 92 -20.47 1.27 -6.68
CA LYS A 92 -20.69 2.23 -7.78
C LYS A 92 -20.61 1.55 -9.16
N ILE A 93 -19.63 0.66 -9.37
CA ILE A 93 -19.46 -0.07 -10.65
C ILE A 93 -20.67 -0.96 -10.95
N LEU A 94 -21.21 -1.66 -9.96
CA LEU A 94 -22.37 -2.55 -10.13
C LEU A 94 -23.72 -1.84 -9.95
N ASN A 95 -23.71 -0.53 -9.70
CA ASN A 95 -24.89 0.30 -9.44
C ASN A 95 -25.80 -0.26 -8.34
N VAL A 96 -25.21 -0.87 -7.32
CA VAL A 96 -25.95 -1.35 -6.14
C VAL A 96 -25.86 -0.31 -5.04
N LYS A 97 -26.94 -0.15 -4.26
CA LYS A 97 -26.92 0.79 -3.13
C LYS A 97 -25.83 0.37 -2.14
N PRO A 98 -25.02 1.31 -1.63
CA PRO A 98 -24.12 1.02 -0.52
C PRO A 98 -24.98 0.48 0.64
N PRO A 99 -24.50 -0.51 1.39
CA PRO A 99 -25.30 -1.26 2.37
C PRO A 99 -25.89 -0.30 3.43
N GLN A 100 -27.10 0.18 3.19
CA GLN A 100 -27.91 0.90 4.18
C GLN A 100 -28.44 -0.19 5.13
N GLY A 101 -27.68 -0.51 6.17
CA GLY A 101 -28.09 -1.46 7.21
C GLY A 101 -27.49 -2.88 7.11
N GLY A 102 -26.38 -3.07 6.38
CA GLY A 102 -25.61 -4.32 6.44
C GLY A 102 -26.14 -5.50 5.61
N GLN A 103 -27.18 -5.29 4.80
CA GLN A 103 -27.68 -6.29 3.86
C GLN A 103 -27.31 -5.90 2.43
N THR A 104 -26.27 -6.52 1.88
CA THR A 104 -26.01 -6.49 0.43
C THR A 104 -26.88 -7.55 -0.21
N ASN A 105 -27.85 -7.14 -1.03
CA ASN A 105 -28.67 -8.07 -1.82
C ASN A 105 -27.80 -8.76 -2.88
N MET A 106 -27.34 -9.97 -2.59
CA MET A 106 -26.46 -10.72 -3.49
C MET A 106 -27.13 -11.06 -4.83
N GLU A 107 -28.45 -11.25 -4.83
CA GLU A 107 -29.24 -11.51 -6.03
C GLU A 107 -29.16 -10.32 -7.02
N GLU A 108 -29.34 -9.10 -6.50
CA GLU A 108 -29.25 -7.88 -7.32
C GLU A 108 -27.84 -7.68 -7.89
N VAL A 109 -26.79 -7.93 -7.08
CA VAL A 109 -25.39 -7.89 -7.52
C VAL A 109 -25.15 -8.86 -8.68
N MET A 110 -25.69 -10.09 -8.58
CA MET A 110 -25.53 -11.12 -9.60
C MET A 110 -26.28 -10.78 -10.89
N GLU A 111 -27.49 -10.25 -10.81
CA GLU A 111 -28.26 -9.82 -11.98
C GLU A 111 -27.61 -8.64 -12.71
N ARG A 112 -27.15 -7.63 -11.96
CA ARG A 112 -26.47 -6.46 -12.53
C ARG A 112 -25.15 -6.85 -13.17
N PHE A 113 -24.39 -7.74 -12.52
CA PHE A 113 -23.18 -8.30 -13.12
C PHE A 113 -23.47 -8.94 -14.47
N LYS A 114 -24.47 -9.84 -14.56
CA LYS A 114 -24.74 -10.59 -15.81
C LYS A 114 -25.04 -9.63 -16.95
N LYS A 115 -25.93 -8.65 -16.71
CA LYS A 115 -26.28 -7.60 -17.67
C LYS A 115 -25.04 -6.80 -18.13
N LEU A 116 -24.21 -6.34 -17.20
CA LEU A 116 -23.02 -5.54 -17.53
C LEU A 116 -21.92 -6.37 -18.21
N PHE A 117 -21.79 -7.65 -17.86
CA PHE A 117 -20.80 -8.55 -18.42
C PHE A 117 -21.13 -8.91 -19.87
N ASP A 118 -22.40 -9.26 -20.15
CA ASP A 118 -22.85 -9.69 -21.48
C ASP A 118 -22.80 -8.56 -22.51
N VAL A 119 -22.99 -7.31 -22.07
CA VAL A 119 -22.88 -6.11 -22.92
C VAL A 119 -21.42 -5.77 -23.24
N ASN A 120 -20.48 -6.06 -22.33
CA ASN A 120 -19.07 -5.65 -22.45
C ASN A 120 -18.13 -6.77 -22.91
N GLU A 121 -18.65 -7.88 -23.45
CA GLU A 121 -17.79 -8.93 -23.98
C GLU A 121 -16.93 -8.42 -25.14
N PRO A 122 -15.61 -8.69 -25.15
CA PRO A 122 -14.70 -8.21 -26.20
C PRO A 122 -15.09 -8.73 -27.59
N LYS A 123 -15.77 -9.88 -27.65
CA LYS A 123 -16.29 -10.48 -28.89
C LYS A 123 -17.43 -9.67 -29.53
N LYS A 124 -18.18 -8.90 -28.73
CA LYS A 124 -19.30 -8.06 -29.17
C LYS A 124 -18.91 -6.59 -29.37
N GLY A 125 -17.61 -6.29 -29.35
CA GLY A 125 -17.09 -4.92 -29.42
C GLY A 125 -16.95 -4.22 -28.07
N GLY A 126 -17.09 -4.95 -26.96
CA GLY A 126 -16.84 -4.44 -25.61
C GLY A 126 -15.36 -4.33 -25.26
N SER A 127 -15.05 -3.79 -24.08
CA SER A 127 -13.68 -3.66 -23.59
C SER A 127 -13.36 -4.71 -22.53
N PHE A 128 -12.26 -5.44 -22.74
CA PHE A 128 -11.71 -6.38 -21.75
C PHE A 128 -11.36 -5.69 -20.42
N TYR A 129 -11.00 -4.41 -20.46
CA TYR A 129 -10.71 -3.64 -19.25
C TYR A 129 -11.96 -3.48 -18.37
N LEU A 130 -13.10 -3.13 -18.98
CA LEU A 130 -14.36 -3.00 -18.27
C LEU A 130 -14.83 -4.35 -17.71
N GLN A 131 -14.73 -5.40 -18.51
CA GLN A 131 -15.02 -6.77 -18.09
C GLN A 131 -14.19 -7.17 -16.86
N SER A 132 -12.89 -6.89 -16.90
CA SER A 132 -11.98 -7.15 -15.77
C SER A 132 -12.37 -6.35 -14.53
N LYS A 133 -12.79 -5.08 -14.66
CA LYS A 133 -13.23 -4.25 -13.52
C LYS A 133 -14.54 -4.73 -12.92
N ILE A 134 -15.50 -5.14 -13.74
CA ILE A 134 -16.80 -5.68 -13.30
C ILE A 134 -16.59 -6.98 -12.50
N LEU A 135 -15.72 -7.86 -12.99
CA LEU A 135 -15.39 -9.12 -12.31
C LEU A 135 -14.74 -8.88 -10.94
N ARG A 136 -13.77 -7.96 -10.86
CA ARG A 136 -13.11 -7.60 -9.58
C ARG A 136 -14.06 -6.94 -8.59
N ALA A 137 -15.00 -6.11 -9.08
CA ALA A 137 -16.01 -5.48 -8.23
C ALA A 137 -16.93 -6.52 -7.57
N ARG A 138 -17.38 -7.55 -8.31
CA ARG A 138 -18.17 -8.65 -7.74
C ARG A 138 -17.38 -9.40 -6.66
N GLU A 139 -16.16 -9.84 -6.98
CA GLU A 139 -15.32 -10.60 -6.06
C GLU A 139 -15.11 -9.84 -4.74
N ARG A 140 -14.96 -8.51 -4.83
CA ARG A 140 -14.82 -7.64 -3.66
C ARG A 140 -16.06 -7.66 -2.76
N ILE A 141 -17.25 -7.56 -3.34
CA ILE A 141 -18.52 -7.57 -2.59
C ILE A 141 -18.78 -8.95 -1.98
N GLU A 142 -18.55 -10.03 -2.71
CA GLU A 142 -18.70 -11.40 -2.20
C GLU A 142 -17.75 -11.66 -1.02
N ASN A 143 -16.52 -11.19 -1.10
CA ASN A 143 -15.55 -11.32 -0.02
C ASN A 143 -15.99 -10.55 1.24
N GLU A 144 -16.60 -9.37 1.09
CA GLU A 144 -17.08 -8.59 2.24
C GLU A 144 -18.29 -9.24 2.92
N VAL A 145 -19.20 -9.81 2.14
CA VAL A 145 -20.33 -10.58 2.69
C VAL A 145 -19.83 -11.82 3.44
N LYS A 146 -18.84 -12.54 2.88
CA LYS A 146 -18.19 -13.69 3.55
C LYS A 146 -17.49 -13.26 4.85
N GLN A 147 -16.68 -12.21 4.80
CA GLN A 147 -15.98 -11.69 5.97
C GLN A 147 -16.95 -11.19 7.05
N ALA A 148 -18.07 -10.56 6.66
CA ALA A 148 -19.11 -10.15 7.60
C ALA A 148 -19.78 -11.36 8.26
N ALA A 149 -20.07 -12.42 7.50
CA ALA A 149 -20.63 -13.67 8.04
C ALA A 149 -19.66 -14.37 9.02
N GLU A 150 -18.37 -14.46 8.67
CA GLU A 150 -17.35 -15.04 9.56
C GLU A 150 -17.15 -14.23 10.84
N LYS A 151 -17.18 -12.88 10.75
CA LYS A 151 -17.10 -12.00 11.93
C LYS A 151 -18.33 -12.17 12.81
N ALA A 152 -19.53 -12.23 12.24
CA ALA A 152 -20.77 -12.47 12.98
C ALA A 152 -20.75 -13.85 13.68
N GLY A 153 -20.26 -14.89 13.00
CA GLY A 153 -20.07 -16.21 13.59
C GLY A 153 -19.07 -16.19 14.75
N ARG A 154 -17.92 -15.54 14.56
CA ARG A 154 -16.89 -15.39 15.61
C ARG A 154 -17.39 -14.55 16.79
N GLU A 155 -18.17 -13.51 16.55
CA GLU A 155 -18.78 -12.69 17.61
C GLU A 155 -19.84 -13.49 18.39
N ALA A 156 -20.59 -14.37 17.72
CA ALA A 156 -21.49 -15.31 18.39
C ALA A 156 -20.68 -16.31 19.25
N GLU A 157 -19.61 -16.90 18.73
CA GLU A 157 -18.71 -17.79 19.48
C GLU A 157 -18.04 -17.09 20.67
N LEU A 158 -17.64 -15.83 20.52
CA LEU A 158 -17.09 -15.00 21.60
C LEU A 158 -18.13 -14.70 22.68
N LYS A 159 -19.39 -14.43 22.29
CA LYS A 159 -20.50 -14.21 23.23
C LYS A 159 -20.90 -15.50 23.95
N GLU A 160 -20.82 -16.65 23.28
CA GLU A 160 -21.16 -17.96 23.87
C GLU A 160 -20.04 -18.55 24.75
N GLY A 161 -18.91 -17.86 24.85
CA GLY A 161 -17.81 -18.25 25.71
C GLY A 161 -16.87 -19.24 25.02
N TRP A 162 -15.72 -18.72 24.61
CA TRP A 162 -14.59 -19.46 24.05
C TRP A 162 -14.24 -20.70 24.90
N LYS A 163 -14.67 -21.89 24.46
CA LYS A 163 -14.22 -23.19 24.99
C LYS A 163 -13.14 -23.75 24.06
N PRO A 164 -11.85 -23.54 24.35
CA PRO A 164 -10.81 -24.11 23.50
C PRO A 164 -10.93 -25.63 23.58
N LYS A 165 -11.02 -26.30 22.43
CA LYS A 165 -10.88 -27.76 22.33
C LYS A 165 -9.43 -28.11 22.69
N VAL A 166 -9.14 -28.14 23.99
CA VAL A 166 -7.90 -28.72 24.51
C VAL A 166 -8.08 -30.23 24.36
N PHE A 167 -7.44 -30.82 23.35
CA PHE A 167 -7.20 -32.25 23.36
C PHE A 167 -6.40 -32.57 24.62
N LYS A 168 -7.03 -33.25 25.57
CA LYS A 168 -6.30 -33.95 26.63
C LYS A 168 -5.95 -35.30 26.03
N ASP A 169 -4.71 -35.43 25.57
CA ASP A 169 -4.12 -36.73 25.30
C ASP A 169 -4.09 -37.53 26.62
N ARG A 170 -4.55 -38.78 26.52
CA ARG A 170 -4.63 -39.79 27.58
C ARG A 170 -3.26 -40.34 27.91
#